data_AF-A0AA49G799-F1
#
_entry.id   AF-A0AA49G799-F1
#
_cell.length_a   1.000
_cell.length_b   1.000
_cell.length_c   1.000
_cell.angle_alpha   90.00
_cell.angle_beta   90.00
_cell.angle_gamma   90.00
#
_symmetry.space_group_name_H-M   'P 1'
#
loop_
_entity.id
_entity.type
_entity.pdbx_description
1 polymer ?
#
loop_
_entity_poly.entity_id
_entity_poly.type
_entity_poly.pdbx_seq_one_letter_code
_entity_poly.pdbx_strand_id
1 'polypeptide(L)'
;IQPTVQFSLSSSYREKLKSGKEKPLEVVNSWLPVDKRTFSGYIIMIICQMLPLIYSGGWITSYDTNAIAVMTFVCCELELLRRDCQILFGTTEEPASKEEAIAKLAKCHKRHNDLVICSQLFDSCLSSVMLVYVVICSCMLCATAYQFMIENEPLQKIITAEYLIFAVSQLFLYCWHSNEAYYTSKDLMLGPYESIWWMRSLSEQKNINILTNQLDKIIVFSAGPFSSITVTTFISILKGAYSYYTLLSQSQED
;
A
#
# COMPACT_ATOMS: atom_id res chain seq x y z
N ILE A 1 28.73 -15.09 7.28
CA ILE A 1 29.18 -15.76 6.03
C ILE A 1 27.97 -16.47 5.47
N GLN A 2 27.60 -16.23 4.20
CA GLN A 2 26.42 -16.84 3.58
C GLN A 2 26.46 -18.38 3.73
N PRO A 3 25.33 -19.06 4.01
CA PRO A 3 25.28 -20.52 4.23
C PRO A 3 25.93 -21.33 3.10
N THR A 4 25.82 -20.84 1.88
CA THR A 4 26.40 -21.41 0.66
C THR A 4 27.92 -21.37 0.65
N VAL A 5 28.51 -20.26 1.12
CA VAL A 5 29.95 -20.03 1.20
C VAL A 5 30.57 -20.90 2.31
N GLN A 6 29.87 -21.09 3.43
CA GLN A 6 30.30 -22.02 4.48
C GLN A 6 30.21 -23.49 4.03
N PHE A 7 29.16 -23.88 3.31
CA PHE A 7 29.01 -25.24 2.80
C PHE A 7 30.04 -25.60 1.72
N SER A 8 30.36 -24.66 0.81
CA SER A 8 31.34 -24.87 -0.24
C SER A 8 32.78 -24.86 0.29
N LEU A 9 33.13 -23.97 1.21
CA LEU A 9 34.53 -23.79 1.64
C LEU A 9 34.94 -24.67 2.82
N SER A 10 34.01 -25.14 3.66
CA SER A 10 34.36 -25.90 4.87
C SER A 10 34.06 -27.39 4.71
N SER A 11 35.12 -28.20 4.57
CA SER A 11 35.04 -29.66 4.66
C SER A 11 34.57 -30.13 6.05
N SER A 12 35.02 -29.43 7.10
CA SER A 12 34.63 -29.70 8.49
C SER A 12 33.12 -29.52 8.72
N TYR A 13 32.51 -28.50 8.12
CA TYR A 13 31.06 -28.27 8.20
C TYR A 13 30.26 -29.38 7.49
N ARG A 14 30.75 -29.85 6.32
CA ARG A 14 30.15 -30.98 5.60
C ARG A 14 30.20 -32.29 6.39
N GLU A 15 31.30 -32.55 7.11
CA GLU A 15 31.43 -33.72 7.97
C GLU A 15 30.51 -33.65 9.19
N LYS A 16 30.39 -32.47 9.82
CA LYS A 16 29.47 -32.24 10.95
C LYS A 16 27.99 -32.39 10.55
N LEU A 17 27.62 -31.95 9.35
CA LEU A 17 26.29 -32.15 8.76
C LEU A 17 26.00 -33.65 8.50
N LYS A 18 26.96 -34.39 7.95
CA LYS A 18 26.83 -35.85 7.74
C LYS A 18 26.71 -36.61 9.06
N SER A 19 27.48 -36.21 10.07
CA SER A 19 27.43 -36.77 11.43
C SER A 19 26.16 -36.41 12.20
N GLY A 20 25.29 -35.53 11.67
CA GLY A 20 24.04 -35.11 12.32
C GLY A 20 24.24 -34.19 13.54
N LYS A 21 25.45 -33.65 13.75
CA LYS A 21 25.77 -32.78 14.89
C LYS A 21 25.35 -31.32 14.65
N GLU A 22 25.19 -30.92 13.39
CA GLU A 22 24.70 -29.60 12.98
C GLU A 22 23.52 -29.77 12.02
N LYS A 23 22.49 -28.91 12.15
CA LYS A 23 21.36 -28.86 11.21
C LYS A 23 21.77 -28.04 9.98
N PRO A 24 21.32 -28.42 8.77
CA PRO A 24 21.52 -27.58 7.59
C PRO A 24 20.93 -26.17 7.84
N LEU A 25 21.73 -25.16 7.51
CA LEU A 25 21.29 -23.76 7.51
C LEU A 25 20.25 -23.58 6.41
N GLU A 26 18.98 -23.65 6.79
CA GLU A 26 17.83 -23.49 5.90
C GLU A 26 17.27 -22.07 6.04
N VAL A 27 16.87 -21.46 4.92
CA VAL A 27 16.20 -20.15 4.92
C VAL A 27 14.79 -20.29 5.50
N VAL A 28 14.11 -21.39 5.15
CA VAL A 28 12.82 -21.80 5.70
C VAL A 28 12.89 -23.28 6.02
N ASN A 29 12.49 -23.68 7.22
CA ASN A 29 12.43 -25.10 7.59
C ASN A 29 11.34 -25.79 6.76
N SER A 30 11.73 -26.58 5.77
CA SER A 30 10.79 -27.25 4.86
C SER A 30 11.12 -28.71 4.66
N TRP A 31 10.12 -29.59 4.61
CA TRP A 31 10.36 -30.99 4.27
C TRP A 31 10.61 -31.13 2.77
N LEU A 32 11.68 -31.83 2.38
CA LEU A 32 11.96 -32.17 0.99
C LEU A 32 12.15 -33.69 0.86
N PRO A 33 11.70 -34.30 -0.26
CA PRO A 33 11.90 -35.73 -0.53
C PRO A 33 13.36 -36.09 -0.87
N VAL A 34 14.28 -35.13 -0.88
CA VAL A 34 15.69 -35.30 -1.23
C VAL A 34 16.56 -35.16 0.02
N ASP A 35 17.60 -36.00 0.16
CA ASP A 35 18.52 -35.94 1.29
C ASP A 35 19.35 -34.65 1.28
N LYS A 36 19.00 -33.73 2.20
CA LYS A 36 19.62 -32.41 2.40
C LYS A 36 21.10 -32.47 2.80
N ARG A 37 21.59 -33.63 3.26
CA ARG A 37 22.99 -33.82 3.68
C ARG A 37 23.94 -34.03 2.50
N THR A 38 23.40 -34.33 1.32
CA THR A 38 24.18 -34.53 0.09
C THR A 38 24.36 -33.21 -0.65
N PHE A 39 25.51 -33.01 -1.30
CA PHE A 39 25.80 -31.76 -2.03
C PHE A 39 24.73 -31.44 -3.10
N SER A 40 24.34 -32.43 -3.91
CA SER A 40 23.27 -32.28 -4.91
C SER A 40 21.91 -31.98 -4.27
N GLY A 41 21.58 -32.65 -3.16
CA GLY A 41 20.36 -32.41 -2.40
C GLY A 41 20.29 -31.01 -1.81
N TYR A 42 21.42 -30.48 -1.32
CA TYR A 42 21.53 -29.11 -0.81
C TYR A 42 21.33 -28.06 -1.92
N ILE A 43 21.88 -28.26 -3.11
CA ILE A 43 21.65 -27.38 -4.26
C ILE A 43 20.18 -27.42 -4.71
N ILE A 44 19.58 -28.61 -4.78
CA ILE A 44 18.16 -28.77 -5.12
C ILE A 44 17.28 -28.05 -4.08
N MET A 45 17.58 -28.21 -2.79
CA MET A 45 16.89 -27.51 -1.70
C MET A 45 16.96 -25.99 -1.86
N ILE A 46 18.15 -25.44 -2.14
CA ILE A 46 18.32 -23.99 -2.36
C ILE A 46 17.46 -23.53 -3.53
N ILE A 47 17.48 -24.25 -4.67
CA ILE A 47 16.69 -23.88 -5.84
C ILE A 47 15.19 -23.93 -5.52
N CYS A 48 14.72 -25.00 -4.87
CA CYS A 48 13.33 -25.17 -4.48
C CYS A 48 12.86 -24.14 -3.44
N GLN A 49 13.74 -23.59 -2.61
CA GLN A 49 13.40 -22.53 -1.65
C GLN A 49 13.48 -21.14 -2.28
N MET A 50 14.50 -20.86 -3.09
CA MET A 50 14.73 -19.54 -3.67
C MET A 50 13.74 -19.18 -4.78
N LEU A 51 13.36 -20.14 -5.64
CA LEU A 51 12.45 -19.86 -6.76
C LEU A 51 11.07 -19.38 -6.28
N PRO A 52 10.38 -20.05 -5.32
CA PRO A 52 9.11 -19.56 -4.80
C PRO A 52 9.24 -18.20 -4.10
N LEU A 53 10.31 -17.97 -3.33
CA LEU A 53 10.52 -16.69 -2.62
C LEU A 53 10.65 -15.52 -3.61
N ILE A 54 11.43 -15.69 -4.68
CA ILE A 54 11.59 -14.67 -5.73
C ILE A 54 10.25 -14.46 -6.45
N TYR A 55 9.56 -15.56 -6.79
CA TYR A 55 8.28 -15.50 -7.48
C TYR A 55 7.20 -14.80 -6.65
N SER A 56 7.01 -15.19 -5.39
CA SER A 56 6.00 -14.58 -4.50
C SER A 56 6.34 -13.13 -4.17
N GLY A 57 7.62 -12.81 -3.92
CA GLY A 57 8.05 -11.43 -3.68
C GLY A 57 7.79 -10.53 -4.88
N GLY A 58 8.09 -11.01 -6.09
CA GLY A 58 7.80 -10.29 -7.34
C GLY A 58 6.30 -10.07 -7.56
N TRP A 59 5.47 -11.06 -7.25
CA TRP A 59 4.02 -10.94 -7.37
C TRP A 59 3.45 -9.91 -6.41
N ILE A 60 3.80 -10.00 -5.12
CA ILE A 60 3.32 -9.07 -4.08
C ILE A 60 3.70 -7.64 -4.44
N THR A 61 4.99 -7.40 -4.70
CA THR A 61 5.49 -6.06 -5.06
C THR A 61 4.85 -5.51 -6.34
N SER A 62 4.56 -6.37 -7.33
CA SER A 62 3.85 -5.97 -8.55
C SER A 62 2.41 -5.53 -8.26
N TYR A 63 1.68 -6.25 -7.41
CA TYR A 63 0.33 -5.86 -7.01
C TYR A 63 0.34 -4.55 -6.21
N ASP A 64 1.26 -4.42 -5.25
CA ASP A 64 1.37 -3.22 -4.43
C ASP A 64 1.71 -1.98 -5.25
N THR A 65 2.73 -2.10 -6.11
CA THR A 65 3.15 -0.98 -6.96
C THR A 65 2.03 -0.58 -7.91
N ASN A 66 1.31 -1.54 -8.50
CA ASN A 66 0.18 -1.24 -9.37
C ASN A 66 -0.95 -0.53 -8.61
N ALA A 67 -1.31 -1.01 -7.42
CA ALA A 67 -2.36 -0.39 -6.62
C ALA A 67 -1.99 1.06 -6.22
N ILE A 68 -0.77 1.27 -5.74
CA ILE A 68 -0.25 2.61 -5.39
C ILE A 68 -0.19 3.52 -6.63
N ALA A 69 0.21 2.99 -7.78
CA ALA A 69 0.24 3.76 -9.02
C ALA A 69 -1.15 4.21 -9.45
N VAL A 70 -2.17 3.35 -9.36
CA VAL A 70 -3.57 3.74 -9.65
C VAL A 70 -4.06 4.80 -8.66
N MET A 71 -3.83 4.64 -7.36
CA MET A 71 -4.21 5.67 -6.37
C MET A 71 -3.55 7.01 -6.67
N THR A 72 -2.24 7.00 -6.97
CA THR A 72 -1.48 8.21 -7.31
C THR A 72 -2.00 8.85 -8.61
N PHE A 73 -2.36 8.03 -9.60
CA PHE A 73 -2.97 8.50 -10.84
C PHE A 73 -4.32 9.19 -10.56
N VAL A 74 -5.16 8.61 -9.70
CA VAL A 74 -6.43 9.24 -9.28
C VAL A 74 -6.18 10.59 -8.60
N CYS A 75 -5.23 10.69 -7.67
CA CYS A 75 -4.85 11.96 -7.06
C CYS A 75 -4.43 12.99 -8.12
N CYS A 76 -3.56 12.58 -9.04
CA CYS A 76 -3.06 13.46 -10.09
C CYS A 76 -4.20 13.97 -10.99
N GLU A 77 -5.11 13.09 -11.41
CA GLU A 77 -6.29 13.45 -12.21
C GLU A 77 -7.22 14.42 -11.47
N LEU A 78 -7.40 14.26 -10.16
CA LEU A 78 -8.17 15.20 -9.34
C LEU A 78 -7.51 16.59 -9.28
N GLU A 79 -6.19 16.66 -9.09
CA GLU A 79 -5.46 17.94 -9.11
C GLU A 79 -5.54 18.63 -10.47
N LEU A 80 -5.41 17.85 -11.54
CA LEU A 80 -5.46 18.35 -12.92
C LEU A 80 -6.87 18.86 -13.24
N LEU A 81 -7.90 18.14 -12.80
CA LEU A 81 -9.29 18.58 -12.89
C LEU A 81 -9.55 19.85 -12.07
N ARG A 82 -8.97 20.00 -10.87
CA ARG A 82 -9.06 21.24 -10.08
C ARG A 82 -8.47 22.42 -10.85
N ARG A 83 -7.31 22.25 -11.48
CA ARG A 83 -6.68 23.27 -12.33
C ARG A 83 -7.54 23.61 -13.55
N ASP A 84 -8.12 22.61 -14.21
CA ASP A 84 -9.05 22.81 -15.33
C ASP A 84 -10.28 23.63 -14.89
N CYS A 85 -10.78 23.39 -13.67
CA CYS A 85 -11.87 24.17 -13.07
C CYS A 85 -11.47 25.62 -12.71
N GLN A 86 -10.22 25.89 -12.32
CA GLN A 86 -9.73 27.25 -12.04
C GLN A 86 -9.74 28.13 -13.31
N ILE A 87 -9.42 27.54 -14.46
CA ILE A 87 -9.32 28.25 -15.74
C ILE A 87 -10.62 28.21 -16.57
N LEU A 88 -11.72 27.74 -15.98
CA LEU A 88 -12.99 27.51 -16.69
C LEU A 88 -13.49 28.73 -17.46
N PHE A 89 -13.30 29.91 -16.88
CA PHE A 89 -13.73 31.20 -17.42
C PHE A 89 -12.60 32.06 -18.01
N GLY A 90 -11.39 31.51 -18.17
CA GLY A 90 -10.23 32.31 -18.59
C GLY A 90 -9.73 33.24 -17.49
N THR A 91 -9.00 34.29 -17.89
CA THR A 91 -8.45 35.30 -16.97
C THR A 91 -9.30 36.56 -16.97
N THR A 92 -9.06 37.46 -16.02
CA THR A 92 -9.72 38.78 -15.99
C THR A 92 -9.42 39.60 -17.25
N GLU A 93 -8.25 39.40 -17.86
CA GLU A 93 -7.81 40.12 -19.07
C GLU A 93 -8.42 39.51 -20.34
N GLU A 94 -8.56 38.18 -20.38
CA GLU A 94 -9.11 37.43 -21.51
C GLU A 94 -10.23 36.48 -21.04
N PRO A 95 -11.47 36.99 -20.87
CA PRO A 95 -12.59 36.19 -20.43
C PRO A 95 -13.04 35.22 -21.54
N ALA A 96 -13.21 33.94 -21.19
CA ALA A 96 -13.74 32.93 -22.10
C ALA A 96 -15.16 33.28 -22.58
N SER A 97 -15.49 32.89 -23.82
CA SER A 97 -16.87 32.98 -24.33
C SER A 97 -17.81 32.08 -23.55
N LYS A 98 -19.10 32.40 -23.55
CA LYS A 98 -20.13 31.61 -22.87
C LYS A 98 -20.18 30.17 -23.40
N GLU A 99 -20.11 29.97 -24.71
CA GLU A 99 -20.11 28.65 -25.34
C GLU A 99 -18.89 27.83 -24.94
N GLU A 100 -17.72 28.48 -24.85
CA GLU A 100 -16.46 27.86 -24.44
C GLU A 100 -16.51 27.45 -22.97
N ALA A 101 -17.01 28.31 -22.09
CA ALA A 101 -17.17 28.02 -20.67
C ALA A 101 -18.14 26.85 -20.43
N ILE A 102 -19.25 26.78 -21.18
CA ILE A 102 -20.19 25.66 -21.12
C ILE A 102 -19.53 24.36 -21.60
N ALA A 103 -18.77 24.39 -22.68
CA ALA A 103 -18.04 23.23 -23.18
C ALA A 103 -16.98 22.74 -22.18
N LYS A 104 -16.23 23.65 -21.55
CA LYS A 104 -15.26 23.35 -20.48
C LYS A 104 -15.94 22.75 -19.26
N LEU A 105 -17.08 23.29 -18.84
CA LEU A 105 -17.86 22.78 -17.71
C LEU A 105 -18.37 21.36 -17.96
N ALA A 106 -18.93 21.11 -19.15
CA ALA A 106 -19.38 19.78 -19.54
C ALA A 106 -18.22 18.77 -19.59
N LYS A 107 -17.04 19.18 -20.06
CA LYS A 107 -15.82 18.37 -20.07
C LYS A 107 -15.35 18.04 -18.65
N CYS A 108 -15.31 19.01 -17.75
CA CYS A 108 -14.92 18.81 -16.35
C CYS A 108 -15.88 17.84 -15.64
N HIS A 109 -17.19 18.04 -15.82
CA HIS A 109 -18.21 17.15 -15.27
C HIS A 109 -18.05 15.71 -15.77
N LYS A 110 -17.87 15.53 -17.09
CA LYS A 110 -17.67 14.21 -17.67
C LYS A 110 -16.41 13.53 -17.12
N ARG A 111 -15.28 14.25 -17.09
CA ARG A 111 -14.01 13.73 -16.57
C ARG A 111 -14.12 13.33 -15.10
N HIS A 112 -14.79 14.14 -14.27
CA HIS A 112 -15.04 13.80 -12.87
C HIS A 112 -15.89 12.53 -12.74
N ASN A 113 -16.97 12.43 -13.51
CA ASN A 113 -17.86 11.27 -13.46
C ASN A 113 -17.13 9.98 -13.88
N ASP A 114 -16.32 10.04 -14.95
CA ASP A 114 -15.51 8.91 -15.39
C ASP A 114 -14.50 8.51 -14.32
N LEU A 115 -13.86 9.48 -13.65
CA LEU A 115 -12.91 9.25 -12.57
C LEU A 115 -13.57 8.61 -11.33
N VAL A 116 -14.78 9.05 -10.96
CA VAL A 116 -15.55 8.46 -9.85
C VAL A 116 -15.89 7.00 -10.17
N ILE A 117 -16.36 6.70 -11.39
CA ILE A 117 -16.68 5.33 -11.81
C ILE A 117 -15.43 4.44 -11.78
N CYS A 118 -14.31 4.92 -12.34
CA CYS A 118 -13.04 4.19 -12.33
C CYS A 118 -12.55 3.93 -10.89
N SER A 119 -12.66 4.92 -10.02
CA SER A 119 -12.23 4.81 -8.63
C SER A 119 -13.10 3.84 -7.83
N GLN A 120 -14.42 3.83 -8.07
CA GLN A 120 -15.34 2.87 -7.45
C GLN A 120 -15.09 1.43 -7.93
N LEU A 121 -14.78 1.24 -9.22
CA LEU A 121 -14.40 -0.06 -9.77
C LEU A 121 -13.10 -0.56 -9.11
N PHE A 122 -12.10 0.32 -9.02
CA PHE A 122 -10.83 0.00 -8.38
C PHE A 122 -11.01 -0.32 -6.89
N ASP A 123 -11.81 0.46 -6.17
CA ASP A 123 -12.12 0.20 -4.77
C ASP A 123 -12.83 -1.15 -4.58
N SER A 124 -13.78 -1.51 -5.46
CA SER A 124 -14.49 -2.79 -5.39
C SER A 124 -13.54 -3.99 -5.52
N CYS A 125 -12.49 -3.87 -6.34
CA CYS A 125 -11.46 -4.89 -6.49
C CYS A 125 -10.48 -4.91 -5.30
N LEU A 126 -10.07 -3.73 -4.84
CA LEU A 126 -9.04 -3.57 -3.82
C LEU A 126 -9.58 -3.84 -2.41
N SER A 127 -10.83 -3.48 -2.13
CA SER A 127 -11.39 -3.42 -0.78
C SER A 127 -11.39 -4.79 -0.08
N SER A 128 -11.80 -5.85 -0.78
CA SER A 128 -11.76 -7.20 -0.21
C SER A 128 -10.33 -7.68 0.06
N VAL A 129 -9.38 -7.33 -0.81
CA VAL A 129 -7.97 -7.72 -0.66
C VAL A 129 -7.35 -6.97 0.53
N MET A 130 -7.64 -5.68 0.65
CA MET A 130 -7.12 -4.83 1.72
C MET A 130 -7.65 -5.22 3.10
N LEU A 131 -8.89 -5.71 3.20
CA LEU A 131 -9.40 -6.26 4.46
C LEU A 131 -8.54 -7.43 4.94
N VAL A 132 -8.28 -8.40 4.07
CA VAL A 132 -7.45 -9.57 4.38
C VAL A 132 -6.02 -9.13 4.69
N TYR A 133 -5.49 -8.18 3.90
CA TYR A 133 -4.16 -7.62 4.09
C TYR A 133 -3.99 -6.99 5.47
N VAL A 134 -4.94 -6.16 5.92
CA VAL A 134 -4.90 -5.53 7.25
C VAL A 134 -4.91 -6.57 8.38
N VAL A 135 -5.71 -7.63 8.26
CA VAL A 135 -5.76 -8.71 9.25
C VAL A 135 -4.42 -9.45 9.31
N ILE A 136 -3.88 -9.85 8.15
CA ILE A 136 -2.59 -10.55 8.06
C ILE A 136 -1.47 -9.67 8.60
N CYS A 137 -1.41 -8.40 8.22
CA CYS A 137 -0.42 -7.45 8.74
C CYS A 137 -0.53 -7.32 10.25
N SER A 138 -1.73 -7.22 10.81
CA SER A 138 -1.93 -7.12 12.26
C SER A 138 -1.41 -8.37 12.99
N CYS A 139 -1.73 -9.56 12.51
CA CYS A 139 -1.22 -10.81 13.08
C CYS A 139 0.30 -10.92 12.94
N MET A 140 0.85 -10.55 11.78
CA MET A 140 2.29 -10.56 11.51
C MET A 140 3.04 -9.58 12.42
N LEU A 141 2.50 -8.38 12.62
CA LEU A 141 3.06 -7.38 13.54
C LEU A 141 3.16 -7.93 14.96
N CYS A 142 2.09 -8.55 15.46
CA CYS A 142 2.09 -9.16 16.79
C CYS A 142 3.09 -10.32 16.90
N ALA A 143 3.12 -11.22 15.91
CA ALA A 143 4.00 -12.40 15.94
C ALA A 143 5.48 -12.01 15.83
N THR A 144 5.82 -11.07 14.95
CA THR A 144 7.21 -10.60 14.75
C THR A 144 7.71 -9.78 15.93
N ALA A 145 6.86 -8.94 16.54
CA ALA A 145 7.19 -8.23 17.78
C ALA A 145 7.49 -9.20 18.93
N TYR A 146 6.72 -10.28 19.05
CA TYR A 146 6.97 -11.34 20.02
C TYR A 146 8.27 -12.12 19.73
N GLN A 147 8.49 -12.49 18.47
CA GLN A 147 9.71 -13.20 18.06
C GLN A 147 10.97 -12.36 18.32
N PHE A 148 10.90 -11.04 18.07
CA PHE A 148 12.00 -10.11 18.37
C PHE A 148 12.42 -10.14 19.85
N MET A 149 11.50 -10.47 20.76
CA MET A 149 11.79 -10.53 22.20
C MET A 149 12.45 -11.82 22.64
N ILE A 150 11.96 -12.97 22.17
CA ILE A 150 12.51 -14.28 22.57
C ILE A 150 13.88 -14.54 21.95
N GLU A 151 14.12 -13.99 20.76
CA GLU A 151 15.34 -14.28 20.00
C GLU A 151 16.57 -13.67 20.68
N ASN A 152 17.58 -14.49 20.98
CA ASN A 152 18.81 -14.02 21.60
C ASN A 152 19.93 -13.78 20.57
N GLU A 153 19.80 -14.38 19.38
CA GLU A 153 20.80 -14.23 18.32
C GLU A 153 20.68 -12.87 17.62
N PRO A 154 21.76 -12.05 17.60
CA PRO A 154 21.70 -10.69 17.07
C PRO A 154 21.36 -10.64 15.57
N LEU A 155 21.79 -11.65 14.81
CA LEU A 155 21.50 -11.75 13.38
C LEU A 155 20.00 -11.98 13.11
N GLN A 156 19.37 -12.87 13.87
CA GLN A 156 17.94 -13.18 13.73
C GLN A 156 17.07 -12.00 14.17
N LYS A 157 17.49 -11.26 15.20
CA LYS A 157 16.86 -10.00 15.60
C LYS A 157 16.88 -8.96 14.47
N ILE A 158 18.00 -8.77 13.78
CA ILE A 158 18.10 -7.83 12.66
C ILE A 158 17.15 -8.23 11.52
N ILE A 159 17.16 -9.51 11.13
CA ILE A 159 16.28 -10.03 10.08
C ILE A 159 14.81 -9.83 10.45
N THR A 160 14.43 -10.14 11.70
CA THR A 160 13.05 -9.96 12.19
C THR A 160 12.64 -8.49 12.19
N ALA A 161 13.54 -7.58 12.57
CA ALA A 161 13.29 -6.15 12.54
C ALA A 161 13.14 -5.61 11.11
N GLU A 162 13.93 -6.10 10.15
CA GLU A 162 13.80 -5.74 8.73
C GLU A 162 12.42 -6.13 8.18
N TYR A 163 11.96 -7.36 8.44
CA TYR A 163 10.63 -7.80 8.04
C TYR A 163 9.51 -6.95 8.67
N LEU A 164 9.67 -6.57 9.94
CA LEU A 164 8.72 -5.70 10.63
C LEU A 164 8.62 -4.32 9.97
N ILE A 165 9.77 -3.69 9.70
CA ILE A 165 9.84 -2.37 9.05
C ILE A 165 9.24 -2.45 7.64
N PHE A 166 9.53 -3.51 6.89
CA PHE A 166 8.96 -3.72 5.56
C PHE A 166 7.42 -3.80 5.63
N ALA A 167 6.86 -4.64 6.50
CA ALA A 167 5.40 -4.77 6.65
C ALA A 167 4.70 -3.46 7.06
N VAL A 168 5.28 -2.72 8.02
CA VAL A 168 4.75 -1.42 8.46
C VAL A 168 4.80 -0.39 7.34
N SER A 169 5.91 -0.31 6.61
CA SER A 169 6.08 0.65 5.51
C SER A 169 5.13 0.37 4.35
N GLN A 170 4.92 -0.90 3.99
CA GLN A 170 3.95 -1.28 2.97
C GLN A 170 2.53 -0.83 3.35
N LEU A 171 2.08 -1.13 4.58
CA LEU A 171 0.76 -0.69 5.06
C LEU A 171 0.63 0.85 5.11
N PHE A 172 1.69 1.53 5.53
CA PHE A 172 1.74 2.99 5.57
C PHE A 172 1.56 3.59 4.18
N LEU A 173 2.23 3.06 3.14
CA LEU A 173 2.12 3.57 1.77
C LEU A 173 0.69 3.51 1.25
N TYR A 174 -0.02 2.39 1.43
CA TYR A 174 -1.44 2.30 1.07
C TYR A 174 -2.29 3.34 1.80
N CYS A 175 -2.11 3.47 3.10
CA CYS A 175 -2.87 4.41 3.92
C CYS A 175 -2.55 5.87 3.56
N TRP A 176 -1.31 6.16 3.20
CA TRP A 176 -0.87 7.48 2.75
C TRP A 176 -1.50 7.87 1.43
N HIS A 177 -1.31 7.06 0.38
CA HIS A 177 -1.82 7.38 -0.96
C HIS A 177 -3.35 7.42 -1.02
N SER A 178 -4.03 6.54 -0.30
CA SER A 178 -5.49 6.60 -0.17
C SER A 178 -5.96 7.86 0.56
N ASN A 179 -5.25 8.27 1.61
CA ASN A 179 -5.54 9.50 2.35
C ASN A 179 -5.32 10.75 1.50
N GLU A 180 -4.24 10.79 0.72
CA GLU A 180 -4.01 11.88 -0.25
C GLU A 180 -5.17 11.97 -1.25
N ALA A 181 -5.60 10.84 -1.84
CA ALA A 181 -6.73 10.82 -2.77
C ALA A 181 -8.02 11.39 -2.14
N TYR A 182 -8.27 11.05 -0.87
CA TYR A 182 -9.40 11.58 -0.11
C TYR A 182 -9.32 13.11 0.06
N TYR A 183 -8.18 13.64 0.51
CA TYR A 183 -8.01 15.08 0.70
C TYR A 183 -8.04 15.86 -0.62
N THR A 184 -7.36 15.37 -1.66
CA THR A 184 -7.40 15.98 -2.98
C THR A 184 -8.83 15.96 -3.56
N SER A 185 -9.59 14.89 -3.34
CA SER A 185 -10.99 14.81 -3.78
C SER A 185 -11.87 15.83 -3.05
N LYS A 186 -11.61 16.08 -1.77
CA LYS A 186 -12.34 17.10 -0.99
C LYS A 186 -12.01 18.52 -1.48
N ASP A 187 -10.74 18.77 -1.77
CA ASP A 187 -10.25 20.08 -2.21
C ASP A 187 -10.64 20.43 -3.66
N LEU A 188 -11.03 19.43 -4.47
CA LEU A 188 -11.51 19.62 -5.83
C LEU A 188 -12.65 20.65 -5.94
N MET A 189 -13.50 20.69 -4.93
CA MET A 189 -14.63 21.62 -4.78
C MET A 189 -14.24 23.09 -4.79
N LEU A 190 -13.00 23.40 -4.38
CA LEU A 190 -12.48 24.76 -4.35
C LEU A 190 -12.13 25.27 -5.75
N GLY A 191 -11.78 24.38 -6.68
CA GLY A 191 -11.33 24.74 -8.03
C GLY A 191 -12.28 25.66 -8.78
N PRO A 192 -13.59 25.34 -8.89
CA PRO A 192 -14.54 26.24 -9.55
C PRO A 192 -14.68 27.60 -8.86
N TYR A 193 -14.53 27.67 -7.53
CA TYR A 193 -14.60 28.93 -6.77
C TYR A 193 -13.34 29.79 -6.87
N GLU A 194 -12.22 29.19 -7.25
CA GLU A 194 -10.95 29.87 -7.54
C GLU A 194 -10.93 30.52 -8.95
N SER A 195 -11.91 30.20 -9.80
CA SER A 195 -12.10 30.85 -11.11
C SER A 195 -12.77 32.22 -11.00
N ILE A 196 -12.80 33.03 -12.08
CA ILE A 196 -13.48 34.34 -12.11
C ILE A 196 -15.03 34.26 -12.17
N TRP A 197 -15.63 33.30 -11.46
CA TRP A 197 -17.06 33.01 -11.47
C TRP A 197 -17.95 34.18 -11.03
N TRP A 198 -17.44 35.05 -10.14
CA TRP A 198 -18.17 36.21 -9.62
C TRP A 198 -18.42 37.29 -10.68
N MET A 199 -17.62 37.33 -11.75
CA MET A 199 -17.81 38.27 -12.88
C MET A 199 -18.82 37.75 -13.91
N ARG A 200 -19.30 36.51 -13.77
CA ARG A 200 -20.15 35.84 -14.75
C ARG A 200 -21.64 36.05 -14.48
N SER A 201 -22.45 35.80 -15.50
CA SER A 201 -23.91 35.98 -15.42
C SER A 201 -24.54 35.03 -14.40
N LEU A 202 -25.71 35.39 -13.85
CA LEU A 202 -26.46 34.54 -12.91
C LEU A 202 -26.73 33.12 -13.45
N SER A 203 -26.88 32.97 -14.77
CA SER A 203 -27.06 31.66 -15.40
C SER A 203 -25.80 30.80 -15.31
N GLU A 204 -24.61 31.38 -15.47
CA GLU A 204 -23.34 30.67 -15.39
C GLU A 204 -22.99 30.32 -13.94
N GLN A 205 -23.25 31.24 -13.00
CA GLN A 205 -23.08 30.99 -11.57
C GLN A 205 -23.92 29.79 -11.09
N LYS A 206 -25.15 29.63 -11.60
CA LYS A 206 -25.98 28.45 -11.33
C LYS A 206 -25.36 27.16 -11.87
N ASN A 207 -24.79 27.19 -13.07
CA ASN A 207 -24.13 26.00 -13.65
C ASN A 207 -22.91 25.58 -12.85
N ILE A 208 -22.12 26.54 -12.34
CA ILE A 208 -21.00 26.25 -11.45
C ILE A 208 -21.50 25.61 -10.16
N ASN A 209 -22.55 26.14 -9.54
CA ASN A 209 -23.08 25.57 -8.31
C ASN A 209 -23.51 24.11 -8.50
N ILE A 210 -24.11 23.78 -9.65
CA ILE A 210 -24.43 22.40 -10.02
C ILE A 210 -23.16 21.56 -10.18
N LEU A 211 -22.14 22.07 -10.88
CA LEU A 211 -20.86 21.38 -11.05
C LEU A 211 -20.20 21.11 -9.71
N THR A 212 -20.07 22.13 -8.85
CA THR A 212 -19.56 22.01 -7.49
C THR A 212 -20.34 20.94 -6.74
N ASN A 213 -21.67 20.97 -6.70
CA ASN A 213 -22.42 19.92 -6.02
C ASN A 213 -22.17 18.49 -6.57
N GLN A 214 -21.77 18.34 -7.84
CA GLN A 214 -21.32 17.05 -8.37
C GLN A 214 -19.90 16.68 -7.95
N LEU A 215 -18.98 17.65 -7.89
CA LEU A 215 -17.59 17.47 -7.46
C LEU A 215 -17.48 17.11 -5.97
N ASP A 216 -18.55 17.32 -5.18
CA ASP A 216 -18.60 17.00 -3.73
C ASP A 216 -18.61 15.50 -3.45
N LYS A 217 -18.74 14.68 -4.51
CA LYS A 217 -18.66 13.22 -4.41
C LYS A 217 -17.23 12.80 -4.09
N ILE A 218 -16.98 12.63 -2.80
CA ILE A 218 -15.66 12.29 -2.27
C ILE A 218 -15.26 10.87 -2.71
N ILE A 219 -14.06 10.74 -3.25
CA ILE A 219 -13.42 9.47 -3.55
C ILE A 219 -12.72 8.95 -2.28
N VAL A 220 -13.12 7.77 -1.82
CA VAL A 220 -12.57 7.09 -0.64
C VAL A 220 -12.28 5.64 -1.02
N PHE A 221 -11.10 5.14 -0.65
CA PHE A 221 -10.80 3.71 -0.74
C PHE A 221 -11.05 3.02 0.60
N SER A 222 -11.63 1.83 0.54
CA SER A 222 -12.13 1.07 1.70
C SER A 222 -11.33 -0.22 1.90
N ALA A 223 -11.23 -0.68 3.14
CA ALA A 223 -10.74 -2.00 3.54
C ALA A 223 -11.94 -2.83 4.00
N GLY A 224 -12.59 -3.48 3.04
CA GLY A 224 -13.86 -4.17 3.25
C GLY A 224 -15.01 -3.23 3.62
N PRO A 225 -16.13 -3.77 4.12
CA PRO A 225 -17.30 -2.97 4.53
C PRO A 225 -17.11 -2.28 5.89
N PHE A 226 -15.98 -2.52 6.57
CA PHE A 226 -15.82 -2.18 7.98
C PHE A 226 -14.99 -0.92 8.22
N SER A 227 -14.11 -0.55 7.29
CA SER A 227 -13.18 0.57 7.53
C SER A 227 -12.70 1.21 6.23
N SER A 228 -12.37 2.50 6.26
CA SER A 228 -11.68 3.19 5.17
C SER A 228 -10.16 3.06 5.31
N ILE A 229 -9.44 3.08 4.18
CA ILE A 229 -7.97 3.05 4.15
C ILE A 229 -7.47 4.48 4.34
N THR A 230 -7.16 4.84 5.59
CA THR A 230 -6.65 6.18 5.96
C THR A 230 -5.45 6.08 6.90
N VAL A 231 -4.73 7.19 7.05
CA VAL A 231 -3.64 7.29 8.04
C VAL A 231 -4.17 7.09 9.47
N THR A 232 -5.42 7.49 9.76
CA THR A 232 -6.06 7.26 11.06
C THR A 232 -6.23 5.77 11.37
N THR A 233 -6.65 4.98 10.39
CA THR A 233 -6.69 3.51 10.50
C THR A 233 -5.32 2.91 10.73
N PHE A 234 -4.30 3.36 10.00
CA PHE A 234 -2.93 2.91 10.20
C PHE A 234 -2.45 3.13 11.64
N ILE A 235 -2.67 4.34 12.18
CA ILE A 235 -2.33 4.66 13.58
C ILE A 235 -3.10 3.76 14.54
N SER A 236 -4.37 3.47 14.25
CA SER A 236 -5.20 2.61 15.09
C SER A 236 -4.69 1.17 15.11
N ILE A 237 -4.26 0.63 13.96
CA ILE A 237 -3.63 -0.70 13.84
C ILE A 237 -2.33 -0.74 14.64
N LEU A 238 -1.45 0.27 14.49
CA LEU A 238 -0.20 0.34 15.24
C LEU A 238 -0.41 0.41 16.75
N LYS A 239 -1.38 1.21 17.20
CA LYS A 239 -1.75 1.29 18.62
C LYS A 239 -2.26 -0.06 19.13
N GLY A 240 -3.12 -0.73 18.37
CA GLY A 240 -3.62 -2.07 18.71
C GLY A 240 -2.50 -3.10 18.82
N ALA A 241 -1.58 -3.12 17.86
CA ALA A 241 -0.41 -4.00 17.88
C ALA A 241 0.49 -3.72 19.08
N TYR A 242 0.75 -2.44 19.41
CA TYR A 242 1.54 -2.05 20.57
C TYR A 242 0.87 -2.44 21.90
N SER A 243 -0.44 -2.22 22.04
CA SER A 243 -1.19 -2.66 23.22
C SER A 243 -1.13 -4.18 23.42
N TYR A 244 -1.31 -4.95 22.34
CA TYR A 244 -1.20 -6.41 22.40
C TYR A 244 0.22 -6.85 22.78
N TYR A 245 1.24 -6.20 22.21
CA TYR A 245 2.63 -6.39 22.59
C TYR A 245 2.88 -6.14 24.09
N THR A 246 2.38 -5.02 24.65
CA THR A 246 2.57 -4.72 26.08
C THR A 246 1.88 -5.72 27.00
N LEU A 247 0.73 -6.27 26.60
CA LEU A 247 0.04 -7.31 27.37
C LEU A 247 0.84 -8.61 27.37
N LEU A 248 1.38 -9.01 26.21
CA LEU A 248 2.20 -10.21 26.10
C LEU A 248 3.50 -10.09 26.90
N SER A 249 4.16 -8.92 26.87
CA SER A 249 5.40 -8.73 27.63
C SER A 249 5.16 -8.83 29.14
N GLN A 250 4.09 -8.21 29.65
CA GLN A 250 3.73 -8.29 31.07
C GLN A 250 3.41 -9.72 31.51
N SER A 251 2.68 -10.48 30.69
CA SER A 251 2.37 -11.89 30.97
C SER A 251 3.60 -12.82 30.97
N GLN A 252 4.76 -12.39 30.47
CA GLN A 252 6.01 -13.17 30.55
C GLN A 252 6.87 -12.79 31.76
N GLU A 253 6.62 -11.63 32.37
CA GLU A 253 7.33 -11.18 33.58
C GLU A 253 6.72 -11.78 34.87
N ASP A 254 5.43 -12.16 34.82
CA ASP A 254 4.69 -12.90 35.87
C ASP A 254 4.85 -14.43 35.75
#